data_AF-A0A2T4DHT6-F1
#
_entry.id   AF-A0A2T4DHT6-F1
#
_cell.length_a   1.000
_cell.length_b   1.000
_cell.length_c   1.000
_cell.angle_alpha   90.00
_cell.angle_beta   90.00
_cell.angle_gamma   90.00
#
_symmetry.space_group_name_H-M   'P 1'
#
loop_
_entity.id
_entity.type
_entity.pdbx_description
1 polymer ?
#
loop_
_entity_poly.entity_id
_entity_poly.type
_entity_poly.pdbx_seq_one_letter_code
_entity_poly.pdbx_strand_id
1 'polypeptide(L)' 'MTRRLNLSKQAKNEAEEGKISIRNARKDANDQLKKLQKEGTAEDDVKRAEEKVQALTDGYVKKIDEILEQKEKEIMTV' A
#
# COMPACT_ATOMS: atom_id res chain seq x y z
N MET A 1 -17.59 -21.05 16.29
CA MET A 1 -17.40 -19.75 15.62
C MET A 1 -16.08 -19.03 15.97
N THR A 2 -15.53 -19.18 17.17
CA THR A 2 -14.33 -18.44 17.66
C THR A 2 -13.09 -18.53 16.76
N ARG A 3 -12.81 -19.70 16.16
CA ARG A 3 -11.64 -19.91 15.29
C ARG A 3 -11.67 -19.07 14.02
N ARG A 4 -12.84 -18.95 13.37
CA ARG A 4 -13.00 -18.20 12.12
C ARG A 4 -12.84 -16.69 12.36
N LEU A 5 -13.38 -16.21 13.48
CA LEU A 5 -13.24 -14.82 13.88
C LEU A 5 -11.77 -14.44 14.16
N ASN A 6 -11.00 -15.35 14.78
CA ASN A 6 -9.57 -15.12 15.00
C ASN A 6 -8.77 -15.08 13.69
N LEU A 7 -9.10 -15.96 12.73
CA LEU A 7 -8.48 -15.96 11.41
C LEU A 7 -8.79 -14.68 10.61
N SER A 8 -10.05 -14.20 10.65
CA SER A 8 -10.42 -12.91 10.02
C SER A 8 -9.68 -11.74 10.67
N LYS A 9 -9.55 -11.71 12.01
CA LYS A 9 -8.76 -10.69 12.70
C LYS A 9 -7.28 -10.71 12.28
N GLN A 10 -6.69 -11.89 12.16
CA GLN A 10 -5.32 -12.02 11.69
C GLN A 10 -5.15 -11.48 10.26
N ALA A 11 -6.04 -11.86 9.34
CA ALA A 11 -6.02 -11.36 7.97
C ALA A 11 -6.12 -9.82 7.89
N LYS A 12 -6.97 -9.21 8.74
CA LYS A 12 -7.05 -7.74 8.83
C LYS A 12 -5.75 -7.10 9.31
N ASN A 13 -5.11 -7.70 10.31
CA ASN A 13 -3.84 -7.18 10.83
C ASN A 13 -2.75 -7.22 9.75
N GLU A 14 -2.63 -8.35 9.03
CA GLU A 14 -1.67 -8.48 7.93
C GLU A 14 -1.94 -7.48 6.79
N ALA A 15 -3.21 -7.24 6.46
CA ALA A 15 -3.59 -6.23 5.47
C ALA A 15 -3.20 -4.80 5.92
N GLU A 16 -3.43 -4.44 7.18
CA GLU A 16 -3.04 -3.14 7.70
C GLU A 16 -1.51 -2.96 7.77
N GLU A 17 -0.77 -3.99 8.18
CA GLU A 17 0.70 -3.99 8.11
C GLU A 17 1.21 -3.79 6.67
N GLY A 18 0.60 -4.48 5.70
CA GLY A 18 0.89 -4.29 4.28
C GLY A 18 0.65 -2.85 3.81
N LYS A 19 -0.48 -2.25 4.19
CA LYS A 19 -0.78 -0.84 3.87
C LYS A 19 0.20 0.13 4.52
N ILE A 20 0.60 -0.12 5.76
CA ILE A 20 1.62 0.69 6.45
C ILE A 20 2.95 0.63 5.70
N SER A 21 3.38 -0.58 5.29
CA SER A 21 4.60 -0.78 4.50
C SER A 21 4.58 0.01 3.19
N ILE A 22 3.47 -0.02 2.45
CA ILE A 22 3.30 0.75 1.21
C ILE A 22 3.41 2.26 1.49
N ARG A 23 2.76 2.76 2.56
CA ARG A 23 2.84 4.20 2.91
C ARG A 23 4.25 4.63 3.29
N ASN A 24 5.01 3.76 3.96
CA ASN A 24 6.41 4.03 4.28
C ASN A 24 7.26 4.06 3.01
N ALA A 25 7.11 3.09 2.10
CA ALA A 25 7.81 3.08 0.83
C ALA A 25 7.51 4.35 -0.02
N ARG A 26 6.25 4.81 -0.02
CA ARG A 26 5.87 6.07 -0.66
C ARG A 26 6.60 7.27 -0.06
N LYS A 27 6.66 7.33 1.28
CA LYS A 27 7.36 8.42 1.99
C LYS A 27 8.85 8.43 1.60
N ASP A 28 9.50 7.27 1.63
CA ASP A 28 10.92 7.14 1.30
C ASP A 28 11.20 7.55 -0.15
N ALA A 29 10.34 7.12 -1.09
CA ALA A 29 10.43 7.52 -2.49
C ALA A 29 10.27 9.04 -2.66
N ASN A 30 9.28 9.66 -2.01
CA ASN A 30 9.07 11.11 -2.09
C ASN A 30 10.23 11.90 -1.45
N ASP A 31 10.82 11.40 -0.37
CA ASP A 31 11.99 12.02 0.25
C ASP A 31 13.22 11.95 -0.66
N GLN A 32 13.37 10.87 -1.45
CA GLN A 32 14.40 10.77 -2.49
C GLN A 32 14.13 11.73 -3.66
N LEU A 33 12.88 11.82 -4.13
CA LEU A 33 12.50 12.75 -5.20
C LEU A 33 12.77 14.22 -4.83
N LYS A 34 12.48 14.60 -3.58
CA LYS A 34 12.81 15.93 -3.05
C LYS A 34 14.32 16.21 -3.02
N LYS A 35 15.15 15.20 -2.76
CA LYS A 35 16.62 15.36 -2.83
C LYS A 35 17.07 15.58 -4.27
N LEU A 36 16.58 14.76 -5.21
CA LEU A 36 16.88 14.90 -6.63
C LEU A 36 16.46 16.27 -7.19
N GLN A 37 15.32 16.80 -6.74
CA GLN A 37 14.88 18.14 -7.10
C GLN A 37 15.87 19.22 -6.63
N LYS A 38 16.41 19.10 -5.41
CA LYS A 38 17.44 20.02 -4.88
C LYS A 38 18.78 19.89 -5.60
N GLU A 39 19.09 18.70 -6.10
CA GLU A 39 20.32 18.42 -6.87
C GLU A 39 20.23 18.93 -8.33
N GLY A 40 19.09 19.50 -8.73
CA GLY A 40 18.93 20.15 -10.04
C GLY A 40 18.18 19.32 -11.07
N THR A 41 17.50 18.24 -10.67
CA THR A 41 16.61 17.49 -11.56
C THR A 41 15.43 18.36 -12.02
N ALA A 42 15.03 18.21 -13.28
CA ALA A 42 13.92 18.97 -13.86
C ALA A 42 12.61 18.78 -13.06
N GLU A 43 11.90 19.88 -12.78
CA GLU A 43 10.67 19.87 -11.99
C GLU A 43 9.57 19.00 -12.62
N ASP A 44 9.46 19.01 -13.95
CA ASP A 44 8.48 18.20 -14.69
C ASP A 44 8.73 16.70 -14.53
N ASP A 45 10.01 16.27 -14.49
CA ASP A 45 10.36 14.87 -14.30
C ASP A 45 10.08 14.42 -12.87
N VAL A 46 10.34 15.28 -11.87
CA VAL A 46 10.01 15.03 -10.46
C VAL A 46 8.50 14.89 -10.30
N LYS A 47 7.70 15.80 -10.86
CA LYS A 47 6.23 15.73 -10.82
C LYS A 47 5.70 14.43 -11.45
N ARG A 48 6.20 14.05 -12.62
CA ARG A 48 5.83 12.77 -13.27
C ARG A 48 6.21 11.56 -12.41
N ALA A 49 7.34 11.61 -11.72
CA ALA A 49 7.76 10.55 -10.81
C ALA A 49 6.85 10.47 -9.57
N GLU A 50 6.47 11.61 -8.98
CA GLU A 50 5.53 11.67 -7.86
C GLU A 50 4.15 11.11 -8.24
N GLU A 51 3.64 11.45 -9.42
CA GLU A 51 2.38 10.90 -9.96
C GLU A 51 2.44 9.38 -10.10
N LYS A 52 3.55 8.84 -10.62
CA LYS A 52 3.76 7.39 -10.73
C LYS A 52 3.81 6.72 -9.36
N VAL A 53 4.52 7.31 -8.40
CA VAL A 53 4.60 6.82 -7.02
C VAL A 53 3.21 6.78 -6.39
N GLN A 54 2.40 7.81 -6.61
CA GLN A 54 1.02 7.88 -6.10
C GLN A 54 0.13 6.81 -6.76
N ALA A 55 0.17 6.67 -8.09
CA ALA A 55 -0.60 5.65 -8.81
C ALA A 55 -0.24 4.22 -8.37
N LEU A 56 1.06 3.93 -8.15
CA LEU A 56 1.51 2.65 -7.62
C LEU A 56 0.99 2.42 -6.20
N THR A 57 1.10 3.43 -5.33
CA THR A 57 0.60 3.37 -3.95
C THR A 57 -0.89 3.01 -3.92
N ASP A 58 -1.70 3.75 -4.68
CA ASP A 58 -3.15 3.55 -4.72
C ASP A 58 -3.51 2.18 -5.31
N GLY A 59 -2.79 1.75 -6.35
CA GLY A 59 -2.96 0.43 -6.96
C GLY A 59 -2.68 -0.72 -5.99
N TYR A 60 -1.59 -0.64 -5.24
CA TYR A 60 -1.25 -1.69 -4.27
C TYR A 60 -2.13 -1.68 -3.02
N VAL A 61 -2.57 -0.49 -2.56
CA VAL A 61 -3.56 -0.41 -1.47
C VAL A 61 -4.86 -1.09 -1.88
N LYS A 62 -5.37 -0.78 -3.08
CA LYS A 62 -6.59 -1.42 -3.59
C LYS A 62 -6.42 -2.93 -3.71
N LYS A 63 -5.26 -3.40 -4.19
CA LYS A 63 -4.95 -4.82 -4.28
C LYS A 63 -4.97 -5.52 -2.92
N ILE A 64 -4.47 -4.87 -1.86
CA ILE A 64 -4.57 -5.40 -0.49
C ILE A 64 -6.03 -5.52 -0.05
N ASP A 65 -6.84 -4.50 -0.30
CA ASP A 65 -8.27 -4.52 0.06
C ASP A 65 -9.03 -5.65 -0.66
N GLU A 66 -8.77 -5.84 -1.95
CA GLU A 66 -9.35 -6.94 -2.74
C GLU A 66 -8.94 -8.32 -2.21
N ILE A 67 -7.66 -8.50 -1.87
CA ILE A 67 -7.15 -9.75 -1.28
C ILE A 67 -7.79 -10.01 0.08
N LEU A 68 -7.88 -8.99 0.94
CA LEU A 68 -8.51 -9.11 2.25
C LEU A 68 -9.98 -9.53 2.11
N GLU A 69 -10.74 -8.87 1.23
CA GLU A 69 -12.16 -9.19 1.01
C GLU A 69 -12.35 -10.63 0.54
N GLN A 70 -11.53 -11.08 -0.42
CA GLN A 70 -11.55 -12.47 -0.88
C GLN A 70 -11.22 -13.43 0.28
N LYS A 71 -10.23 -13.09 1.11
CA LYS A 71 -9.83 -13.95 2.22
C LYS A 71 -10.89 -14.05 3.31
N GLU A 72 -11.55 -12.95 3.61
CA GLU A 72 -12.65 -12.95 4.58
C GLU A 72 -13.83 -13.80 4.10
N LYS A 73 -14.18 -13.73 2.81
CA LYS A 73 -15.20 -14.60 2.21
C LYS A 73 -14.83 -16.07 2.34
N GLU A 74 -13.62 -16.47 1.93
CA GLU A 74 -13.13 -17.85 2.10
C GLU A 74 -13.23 -18.34 3.55
N ILE A 75 -12.79 -17.53 4.51
CA ILE A 75 -12.82 -17.89 5.93
C ILE A 75 -14.26 -18.17 6.40
N MET A 76 -15.26 -17.46 5.86
CA MET A 76 -16.64 -17.50 6.31
C MET A 76 -17.53 -18.51 5.57
N THR A 77 -17.16 -18.92 4.34
CA THR A 77 -18.04 -19.72 3.45
C THR A 77 -17.86 -21.25 3.53
N VAL A 78 -16.92 -21.78 4.31
CA VAL A 78 -16.83 -23.25 4.58
C VAL A 78 -17.95 -23.78 5.48
#